data_AF-A0A538BEK1-F1
#
_entry.id   AF-A0A538BEK1-F1
#
_cell.length_a   1.000
_cell.length_b   1.000
_cell.length_c   1.000
_cell.angle_alpha   90.00
_cell.angle_beta   90.00
_cell.angle_gamma   90.00
#
_symmetry.space_group_name_H-M   'P 1'
#
loop_
_entity.id
_entity.type
_entity.pdbx_description
1 polymer ?
#
loop_
_entity_poly.entity_id
_entity_poly.type
_entity_poly.pdbx_seq_one_letter_code
_entity_poly.pdbx_strand_id
1 'polypeptide(L)'
;MPEPARPLGTDDADDLRLYLEAAAREPLLTKEEEVELAMTIEGGKEAEDRLRAGRLRSEKSIAKARADVRKAEAARQRFIMANLRLVVSVARKYQGQGLPLLDLIQEGNIGL
;
A
#
# COMPACT_ATOMS: atom_id res chain seq x y z
N MET A 1 1.26 -36.75 -20.11
CA MET A 1 2.35 -36.47 -19.17
C MET A 1 1.87 -35.35 -18.24
N PRO A 2 1.52 -35.61 -16.97
CA PRO A 2 1.20 -34.53 -16.04
C PRO A 2 2.50 -33.80 -15.65
N GLU A 3 2.48 -32.47 -15.69
CA GLU A 3 3.56 -31.59 -15.21
C GLU A 3 3.90 -31.88 -13.73
N PRO A 4 5.18 -31.78 -13.32
CA PRO A 4 5.54 -31.87 -11.92
C PRO A 4 4.96 -30.68 -11.16
N ALA A 5 4.33 -30.96 -10.03
CA ALA A 5 3.79 -29.95 -9.13
C ALA A 5 4.89 -28.94 -8.76
N ARG A 6 4.61 -27.66 -9.02
CA ARG A 6 5.46 -26.52 -8.62
C ARG A 6 5.69 -26.60 -7.10
N PRO A 7 6.93 -26.52 -6.60
CA PRO A 7 7.17 -26.58 -5.16
C PRO A 7 6.56 -25.33 -4.50
N LEU A 8 5.47 -25.53 -3.78
CA LEU A 8 4.92 -24.56 -2.82
C LEU A 8 5.98 -24.35 -1.73
N GLY A 9 6.48 -23.12 -1.59
CA GLY A 9 7.23 -22.74 -0.38
C GLY A 9 8.41 -21.79 -0.54
N THR A 10 8.79 -21.37 -1.76
CA THR A 10 9.90 -20.40 -1.95
C THR A 10 9.43 -19.04 -2.49
N ASP A 11 8.37 -19.00 -3.31
CA ASP A 11 7.86 -17.74 -3.86
C ASP A 11 7.27 -16.82 -2.77
N ASP A 12 6.44 -17.33 -1.86
CA ASP A 12 5.82 -16.48 -0.82
C ASP A 12 6.84 -15.88 0.14
N ALA A 13 7.91 -16.63 0.45
CA ALA A 13 8.97 -16.18 1.35
C ALA A 13 9.86 -15.14 0.67
N ASP A 14 10.17 -15.31 -0.63
CA ASP A 14 10.95 -14.35 -1.40
C ASP A 14 10.13 -13.10 -1.75
N ASP A 15 8.83 -13.24 -2.03
CA ASP A 15 7.89 -12.13 -2.21
C ASP A 15 7.74 -11.33 -0.90
N LEU A 16 7.61 -12.02 0.23
CA LEU A 16 7.60 -11.37 1.54
C LEU A 16 8.93 -10.68 1.82
N ARG A 17 10.08 -11.26 1.43
CA ARG A 17 11.39 -10.64 1.62
C ARG A 17 11.55 -9.39 0.77
N LEU A 18 11.19 -9.44 -0.51
CA LEU A 18 11.18 -8.29 -1.42
C LEU A 18 10.26 -7.18 -0.90
N TYR A 19 9.11 -7.56 -0.35
CA TYR A 19 8.15 -6.64 0.25
C TYR A 19 8.68 -5.98 1.52
N LEU A 20 9.30 -6.76 2.42
CA LEU A 20 9.94 -6.26 3.64
C LEU A 20 11.14 -5.34 3.33
N GLU A 21 11.94 -5.67 2.31
CA GLU A 21 13.05 -4.85 1.83
C GLU A 21 12.54 -3.52 1.25
N ALA A 22 11.44 -3.53 0.50
CA ALA A 22 10.80 -2.33 -0.01
C ALA A 22 10.23 -1.47 1.14
N ALA A 23 9.55 -2.08 2.12
CA ALA A 23 9.02 -1.39 3.30
C ALA A 23 10.13 -0.81 4.20
N ALA A 24 11.32 -1.43 4.25
CA ALA A 24 12.46 -0.91 5.00
C ALA A 24 13.08 0.36 4.39
N ARG A 25 12.82 0.67 3.12
CA ARG A 25 13.34 1.86 2.43
C ARG A 25 12.49 3.10 2.64
N GLU A 26 11.19 2.94 2.87
CA GLU A 26 10.28 4.08 3.08
C GLU A 26 10.25 4.53 4.54
N PRO A 27 10.52 5.80 4.87
CA PRO A 27 10.41 6.32 6.23
C PRO A 27 9.00 6.13 6.82
N LEU A 28 8.91 6.02 8.15
CA LEU A 28 7.62 6.13 8.82
C LEU A 28 7.06 7.54 8.60
N LEU A 29 5.76 7.62 8.34
CA LEU A 29 5.10 8.90 8.15
C LEU A 29 4.94 9.63 9.48
N THR A 30 5.07 10.96 9.45
CA THR A 30 4.56 11.80 10.53
C THR A 30 3.04 11.91 10.43
N LYS A 31 2.41 12.42 11.50
CA LYS A 31 0.96 12.60 11.50
C LYS A 31 0.50 13.58 10.42
N GLU A 32 1.29 14.60 10.17
CA GLU A 32 1.06 15.61 9.14
C GLU A 32 1.16 14.99 7.74
N GLU A 33 2.15 14.13 7.50
CA GLU A 33 2.29 13.43 6.22
C GLU A 33 1.15 12.44 5.96
N GLU A 34 0.67 11.74 6.99
CA GLU A 34 -0.52 10.89 6.89
C GLU A 34 -1.74 11.69 6.41
N VAL A 35 -1.96 12.87 7.02
CA VAL A 35 -3.08 13.74 6.65
C VAL A 35 -2.93 14.24 5.22
N GLU A 36 -1.74 14.67 4.81
CA GLU A 36 -1.50 15.15 3.44
C GLU A 36 -1.75 14.06 2.39
N LEU A 37 -1.28 12.84 2.66
CA LEU A 37 -1.52 11.69 1.79
C LEU A 37 -3.01 11.34 1.73
N ALA A 38 -3.70 11.32 2.87
CA ALA A 38 -5.14 11.06 2.93
C ALA A 38 -5.94 12.09 2.10
N MET A 39 -5.65 13.38 2.25
CA MET A 39 -6.29 14.45 1.47
C MET A 39 -6.01 14.30 -0.04
N THR A 40 -4.78 13.91 -0.40
CA THR A 40 -4.41 13.67 -1.80
C THR A 40 -5.18 12.49 -2.39
N ILE A 41 -5.33 11.40 -1.61
CA ILE A 41 -6.07 10.21 -2.02
C ILE A 41 -7.56 10.53 -2.22
N GLU A 42 -8.17 11.26 -1.29
CA GLU A 42 -9.57 11.68 -1.36
C GLU A 42 -9.83 12.59 -2.57
N GLY A 43 -9.00 13.61 -2.79
CA GLY A 43 -9.12 14.49 -3.95
C GLY A 43 -8.96 13.77 -5.30
N GLY A 44 -8.11 12.74 -5.37
CA GLY A 44 -8.00 11.89 -6.55
C GLY A 44 -9.23 11.02 -6.79
N LYS A 45 -9.86 10.49 -5.73
CA LYS A 45 -11.11 9.73 -5.84
C LYS A 45 -12.25 10.61 -6.37
N GLU A 46 -12.35 11.85 -5.90
CA GLU A 46 -13.29 12.82 -6.47
C GLU A 46 -12.97 13.17 -7.93
N ALA A 47 -11.69 13.23 -8.31
CA ALA A 47 -11.27 13.41 -9.69
C ALA A 47 -11.68 12.23 -10.59
N GLU A 48 -11.50 11.01 -10.11
CA GLU A 48 -11.94 9.79 -10.77
C GLU A 48 -13.47 9.77 -10.95
N ASP A 49 -14.23 10.08 -9.90
CA ASP A 49 -15.70 10.14 -9.96
C ASP A 49 -16.19 11.18 -10.97
N ARG A 50 -15.52 12.35 -11.06
CA ARG A 50 -15.84 13.38 -12.06
C ARG A 50 -15.55 12.92 -13.49
N LEU A 51 -14.45 12.18 -13.69
CA LEU A 51 -14.10 11.59 -14.99
C LEU A 51 -15.15 10.53 -15.38
N ARG A 52 -15.47 9.62 -14.46
CA ARG A 52 -16.43 8.52 -14.67
C ARG A 52 -17.84 9.01 -14.95
N ALA A 53 -18.28 10.04 -14.22
CA ALA A 53 -19.59 10.65 -14.40
C ALA A 53 -19.70 11.52 -15.67
N GLY A 54 -18.61 11.69 -16.45
CA GLY A 54 -18.60 12.55 -17.64
C GLY A 54 -18.90 14.02 -17.34
N ARG A 55 -18.65 14.48 -16.10
CA ARG A 55 -18.97 15.85 -15.66
C ARG A 55 -17.97 16.89 -16.16
N LEU A 56 -16.83 16.45 -16.68
CA LEU A 56 -15.75 17.31 -17.17
C LEU A 56 -15.93 17.57 -18.67
N ARG A 57 -15.98 18.85 -19.06
CA ARG A 57 -16.31 19.29 -20.43
C ARG A 57 -15.12 19.83 -21.22
N SER A 58 -14.04 20.24 -20.54
CA SER A 58 -12.86 20.79 -21.21
C SER A 58 -11.69 19.81 -21.13
N GLU A 59 -10.90 19.74 -22.20
CA GLU A 59 -9.68 18.91 -22.23
C GLU A 59 -8.73 19.23 -21.07
N LYS A 60 -8.59 20.51 -20.74
CA LYS A 60 -7.80 20.97 -19.58
C LYS A 60 -8.32 20.39 -18.26
N SER A 61 -9.64 20.36 -18.05
CA SER A 61 -10.25 19.80 -16.84
C SER A 61 -10.07 18.28 -16.76
N ILE A 62 -10.18 17.58 -17.89
CA ILE A 62 -9.95 16.13 -17.99
C ILE A 62 -8.48 15.80 -17.72
N ALA A 63 -7.55 16.55 -18.32
CA ALA A 63 -6.12 16.37 -18.11
C ALA A 63 -5.73 16.60 -16.64
N LYS A 64 -6.28 17.64 -16.00
CA LYS A 64 -6.08 17.89 -14.57
C LYS A 64 -6.61 16.73 -13.72
N ALA A 65 -7.85 16.31 -13.94
CA ALA A 65 -8.44 15.22 -13.16
C ALA A 65 -7.62 13.92 -13.30
N ARG A 66 -7.13 13.60 -14.50
CA ARG A 66 -6.24 12.44 -14.72
C ARG A 66 -4.91 12.58 -13.98
N ALA A 67 -4.36 13.79 -13.89
CA ALA A 67 -3.15 14.04 -13.11
C ALA A 67 -3.40 13.87 -11.60
N ASP A 68 -4.54 14.37 -11.11
CA ASP A 68 -4.95 14.22 -9.71
C ASP A 68 -5.14 12.75 -9.34
N VAL A 69 -5.75 11.93 -10.23
CA VAL A 69 -5.88 10.48 -10.04
C VAL A 69 -4.51 9.80 -9.93
N ARG A 70 -3.59 10.06 -10.87
CA ARG A 70 -2.24 9.48 -10.80
C ARG A 70 -1.47 9.88 -9.54
N LYS A 71 -1.64 11.13 -9.09
CA LYS A 71 -1.03 11.60 -7.84
C LYS A 71 -1.60 10.85 -6.64
N ALA A 72 -2.91 10.60 -6.61
CA ALA A 72 -3.57 9.84 -5.57
C ALA A 72 -3.15 8.37 -5.54
N GLU A 73 -2.96 7.73 -6.69
CA GLU A 73 -2.42 6.36 -6.76
C GLU A 73 -1.03 6.27 -6.14
N ALA A 74 -0.13 7.21 -6.48
CA ALA A 74 1.20 7.28 -5.88
C ALA A 74 1.14 7.56 -4.36
N ALA A 75 0.25 8.46 -3.94
CA ALA A 75 0.05 8.75 -2.52
C ALA A 75 -0.49 7.53 -1.74
N ARG A 76 -1.42 6.78 -2.33
CA ARG A 76 -1.94 5.52 -1.77
C ARG A 76 -0.83 4.48 -1.62
N GLN A 77 0.01 4.32 -2.63
CA GLN A 77 1.15 3.40 -2.55
C GLN A 77 2.08 3.79 -1.40
N ARG A 78 2.45 5.07 -1.29
CA ARG A 78 3.30 5.56 -0.19
C ARG A 78 2.65 5.33 1.18
N PHE A 79 1.36 5.63 1.31
CA PHE A 79 0.61 5.44 2.55
C PHE A 79 0.59 3.97 2.98
N ILE A 80 0.32 3.05 2.06
CA ILE A 80 0.33 1.61 2.30
C ILE A 80 1.74 1.17 2.73
N MET A 81 2.78 1.52 1.97
CA MET A 81 4.17 1.12 2.28
C MET A 81 4.63 1.57 3.67
N ALA A 82 4.30 2.80 4.07
CA ALA A 82 4.65 3.32 5.38
C ALA A 82 3.91 2.62 6.54
N ASN A 83 2.62 2.33 6.36
CA ASN A 83 1.82 1.62 7.36
C ASN A 83 2.25 0.14 7.51
N LEU A 84 2.67 -0.50 6.43
CA LEU A 84 3.22 -1.85 6.48
C LEU A 84 4.55 -1.89 7.25
N ARG A 85 5.39 -0.87 7.09
CA ARG A 85 6.60 -0.74 7.93
C ARG A 85 6.25 -0.60 9.40
N LEU A 86 5.17 0.13 9.74
CA LEU A 86 4.66 0.18 11.12
C LEU A 86 4.28 -1.23 11.60
N VAL A 87 3.49 -1.99 10.84
CA VAL A 87 3.12 -3.38 11.17
C VAL A 87 4.36 -4.25 11.41
N VAL A 88 5.35 -4.20 10.51
CA VAL A 88 6.61 -4.95 10.66
C VAL A 88 7.40 -4.50 11.89
N SER A 89 7.46 -3.19 12.16
CA SER A 89 8.17 -2.64 13.32
C SER A 89 7.51 -3.04 14.65
N VAL A 90 6.17 -3.15 14.67
CA VAL A 90 5.40 -3.64 15.81
C VAL A 90 5.62 -5.14 15.96
N ALA A 91 5.47 -5.92 14.89
CA ALA A 91 5.65 -7.37 14.90
C ALA A 91 7.07 -7.78 15.34
N ARG A 92 8.11 -7.02 14.96
CA ARG A 92 9.49 -7.22 15.44
C ARG A 92 9.65 -7.06 16.95
N LYS A 93 8.87 -6.18 17.60
CA LYS A 93 8.91 -6.02 19.08
C LYS A 93 8.35 -7.24 19.83
N TYR A 94 7.55 -8.07 19.15
CA TYR A 94 6.97 -9.29 19.72
C TYR A 94 7.76 -10.56 19.35
N GLN A 95 8.86 -10.47 18.57
CA GLN A 95 9.74 -11.61 18.34
C GLN A 95 10.39 -12.07 19.66
N GLY A 96 10.24 -13.36 19.99
CA GLY A 96 10.81 -13.98 21.19
C GLY A 96 9.82 -14.24 22.33
N GLN A 97 8.53 -13.90 22.17
CA GLN A 97 7.49 -14.15 23.17
C GLN A 97 6.62 -15.41 22.88
N GLY A 98 7.04 -16.26 21.94
CA GLY A 98 6.40 -17.56 21.68
C GLY A 98 5.35 -17.61 20.56
N LEU A 99 5.06 -16.49 19.88
CA LEU A 99 4.15 -16.43 18.72
C LEU A 99 4.92 -16.26 17.39
N PRO A 100 4.54 -16.98 16.31
CA PRO A 100 5.16 -16.82 14.99
C PRO A 100 4.96 -15.39 14.44
N LEU A 101 6.04 -14.78 13.95
CA LEU A 101 6.04 -13.42 13.38
C LEU A 101 5.02 -13.25 12.23
N LEU A 102 4.76 -14.34 11.50
CA LEU A 102 3.82 -14.40 10.38
C LEU A 102 2.36 -14.17 10.83
N ASP A 103 1.96 -14.72 11.98
CA ASP A 103 0.58 -14.58 12.49
C ASP A 103 0.30 -13.14 12.94
N LEU A 104 1.29 -12.47 13.53
CA LEU A 104 1.20 -11.07 13.96
C LEU A 104 1.12 -10.09 12.77
N ILE A 105 1.84 -10.36 11.68
CA ILE A 105 1.77 -9.56 10.46
C ILE A 105 0.41 -9.75 9.79
N GLN A 106 -0.12 -10.97 9.78
CA GLN A 106 -1.43 -11.27 9.20
C GLN A 106 -2.57 -10.59 9.97
N GLU A 107 -2.58 -10.63 11.31
CA GLU A 107 -3.57 -9.87 12.09
C GLU A 107 -3.45 -8.35 11.88
N GLY A 108 -2.23 -7.82 11.86
CA GLY A 108 -1.97 -6.40 11.64
C GLY A 108 -2.47 -5.91 10.28
N ASN A 109 -2.27 -6.70 9.22
CA ASN A 109 -2.75 -6.40 7.87
C ASN A 109 -4.27 -6.48 7.74
N ILE A 110 -4.96 -7.30 8.54
CA ILE A 110 -6.43 -7.38 8.56
C ILE A 110 -7.05 -6.15 9.24
N GLY A 111 -6.37 -5.56 10.21
CA GLY A 111 -6.82 -4.36 10.93
C GLY A 111 -6.57 -3.03 10.22
N LEU A 112 -5.83 -3.04 9.10
CA LEU A 112 -5.37 -1.87 8.35
C LEU A 112 -6.20 -1.66 7.08
#